data_AF-A0A3A6MRJ5-F1
#
_entry.id   AF-A0A3A6MRJ5-F1
#
_cell.length_a   1.000
_cell.length_b   1.000
_cell.length_c   1.000
_cell.angle_alpha   90.00
_cell.angle_beta   90.00
_cell.angle_gamma   90.00
#
_symmetry.space_group_name_H-M   'P 1'
#
loop_
_entity.id
_entity.type
_entity.pdbx_description
1 polymer ?
#
loop_
_entity_poly.entity_id
_entity_poly.type
_entity_poly.pdbx_seq_one_letter_code
_entity_poly.pdbx_strand_id
1 'polypeptide(L)'
;MPEVKFAAGLRRLRQPVMPLVSMLQFLYLTGPFATVAEVIGELPEPIETDRTVYDAPRTLLSAYLTILAGLERIKAGNAALCAVVDEAGQPLDPLTAAAALLQQEVLTAELEEINSLLCQPCGCTLCCVGPEADMTQEFFEIPLKPEETGLFPVPGHDSEASRARSSTDEDELTVDGLPFYRLSGPRLMHWRNGWSLILPRQSSCPGLDVASGRCRVYGARPQVCRRPQIFPYVVEPLGDGSETRRLRQSLLAVTDCPYVRALRDEIAEYAAACGLSLVLSRNKA
;
A
#
# COMPACT_ATOMS: atom_id res chain seq x y z
N MET A 1 -24.26 -6.30 -12.68
CA MET A 1 -23.09 -6.14 -13.57
C MET A 1 -21.94 -5.53 -12.77
N PRO A 2 -21.03 -6.36 -12.20
CA PRO A 2 -19.84 -5.89 -11.47
C PRO A 2 -19.03 -4.85 -12.26
N GLU A 3 -18.98 -4.99 -13.60
CA GLU A 3 -18.28 -4.07 -14.49
C GLU A 3 -18.72 -2.61 -14.39
N VAL A 4 -20.02 -2.34 -14.29
CA VAL A 4 -20.52 -0.95 -14.17
C VAL A 4 -20.16 -0.36 -12.81
N LYS A 5 -20.22 -1.18 -11.75
CA LYS A 5 -19.93 -0.76 -10.37
C LYS A 5 -18.45 -0.41 -10.19
N PHE A 6 -17.56 -1.19 -10.79
CA PHE A 6 -16.10 -1.08 -10.60
C PHE A 6 -15.37 -0.50 -11.81
N ALA A 7 -16.09 0.10 -12.78
CA ALA A 7 -15.55 0.49 -14.08
C ALA A 7 -14.23 1.28 -14.00
N ALA A 8 -14.13 2.25 -13.08
CA ALA A 8 -12.92 3.06 -12.94
C ALA A 8 -11.71 2.25 -12.47
N GLY A 9 -11.88 1.40 -11.45
CA GLY A 9 -10.79 0.56 -10.94
C GLY A 9 -10.45 -0.59 -11.89
N LEU A 10 -11.44 -1.16 -12.57
CA LEU A 10 -11.23 -2.20 -13.59
C LEU A 10 -10.41 -1.69 -14.78
N ARG A 11 -10.62 -0.45 -15.23
CA ARG A 11 -9.78 0.14 -16.28
C ARG A 11 -8.30 0.18 -15.86
N ARG A 12 -8.00 0.52 -14.61
CA ARG A 12 -6.63 0.56 -14.10
C ARG A 12 -6.06 -0.85 -13.89
N LEU A 13 -6.84 -1.80 -13.35
CA LEU A 13 -6.44 -3.21 -13.24
C LEU A 13 -6.09 -3.84 -14.60
N ARG A 14 -6.77 -3.46 -15.68
CA ARG A 14 -6.51 -3.98 -17.04
C ARG A 14 -5.31 -3.32 -17.73
N GLN A 15 -4.66 -2.34 -17.09
CA GLN A 15 -3.48 -1.65 -17.59
C GLN A 15 -2.36 -1.62 -16.54
N PRO A 16 -1.88 -2.80 -16.09
CA PRO A 16 -0.81 -2.90 -15.10
C PRO A 16 0.46 -2.21 -15.61
N VAL A 17 1.14 -1.41 -14.80
CA VAL A 17 2.31 -0.67 -15.26
C VAL A 17 3.56 -1.54 -15.42
N MET A 18 3.61 -2.69 -14.75
CA MET A 18 4.84 -3.51 -14.65
C MET A 18 5.45 -3.96 -15.97
N PRO A 19 4.69 -4.41 -16.99
CA PRO A 19 5.26 -4.73 -18.30
C PRO A 19 6.04 -3.55 -18.92
N LEU A 20 5.52 -2.32 -18.79
CA LEU A 20 6.20 -1.12 -19.26
C LEU A 20 7.45 -0.81 -18.42
N VAL A 21 7.39 -1.03 -17.11
CA VAL A 21 8.55 -0.84 -16.22
C VAL A 21 9.66 -1.83 -16.55
N SER A 22 9.35 -3.10 -16.79
CA SER A 22 10.34 -4.10 -17.18
C SER A 22 11.01 -3.76 -18.52
N MET A 23 10.24 -3.30 -19.50
CA MET A 23 10.78 -2.82 -20.77
C MET A 23 11.65 -1.57 -20.59
N LEU A 24 11.20 -0.58 -19.81
CA LEU A 24 11.95 0.63 -19.48
C LEU A 24 13.28 0.28 -18.80
N GLN A 25 13.27 -0.63 -17.83
CA GLN A 25 14.48 -1.11 -17.14
C GLN A 25 15.47 -1.73 -18.13
N PHE A 26 15.00 -2.62 -19.00
CA PHE A 26 15.84 -3.25 -20.01
C PHE A 26 16.46 -2.22 -20.95
N LEU A 27 15.65 -1.30 -21.51
CA LEU A 27 16.11 -0.26 -22.41
C LEU A 27 17.10 0.69 -21.73
N TYR A 28 16.83 1.12 -20.50
CA TYR A 28 17.71 2.03 -19.78
C TYR A 28 19.06 1.41 -19.42
N LEU A 29 19.06 0.17 -18.95
CA LEU A 29 20.28 -0.51 -18.48
C LEU A 29 21.18 -0.97 -19.63
N THR A 30 20.59 -1.35 -20.76
CA THR A 30 21.33 -1.86 -21.93
C THR A 30 21.59 -0.80 -23.00
N GLY A 31 20.79 0.26 -23.03
CA GLY A 31 20.86 1.32 -24.03
C GLY A 31 21.77 2.50 -23.67
N PRO A 32 22.06 3.37 -24.65
CA PRO A 32 22.94 4.53 -24.50
C PRO A 32 22.25 5.75 -23.85
N PHE A 33 21.24 5.52 -23.01
CA PHE A 33 20.45 6.59 -22.36
C PHE A 33 21.15 7.10 -21.11
N ALA A 34 21.17 8.42 -20.92
CA ALA A 34 21.70 9.06 -19.71
C ALA A 34 20.68 9.01 -18.57
N THR A 35 19.41 9.28 -18.87
CA THR A 35 18.34 9.35 -17.87
C THR A 35 17.17 8.43 -18.17
N VAL A 36 16.39 8.11 -17.15
CA VAL A 36 15.14 7.35 -17.31
C VAL A 36 14.11 8.18 -18.08
N ALA A 37 14.11 9.50 -17.89
CA ALA A 37 13.22 10.42 -18.60
C ALA A 37 13.45 10.42 -20.11
N GLU A 38 14.70 10.30 -20.57
CA GLU A 38 15.03 10.14 -22.00
C GLU A 38 14.39 8.88 -22.57
N VAL A 39 14.52 7.74 -21.89
CA VAL A 39 13.92 6.49 -22.36
C VAL A 39 12.40 6.63 -22.48
N ILE A 40 11.74 7.18 -21.45
CA ILE A 40 10.29 7.43 -21.47
C ILE A 40 9.93 8.34 -22.66
N GLY A 41 10.71 9.40 -22.93
CA GLY A 41 10.47 10.31 -24.04
C GLY A 41 10.57 9.66 -25.42
N GLU A 42 11.34 8.59 -25.56
CA GLU A 42 11.56 7.88 -26.82
C GLU A 42 10.66 6.66 -27.03
N LEU A 43 9.91 6.21 -26.01
CA LEU A 43 9.00 5.06 -26.16
C LEU A 43 7.96 5.29 -27.26
N PRO A 44 7.64 4.29 -28.11
CA PRO A 44 6.56 4.42 -29.07
C PRO A 44 5.20 4.56 -28.37
N GLU A 45 4.23 5.17 -29.05
CA GLU A 45 2.83 5.22 -28.62
C GLU A 45 1.95 4.85 -29.83
N PRO A 46 1.17 3.75 -29.79
CA PRO A 46 0.94 2.83 -28.65
C PRO A 46 2.02 1.76 -28.46
N ILE A 47 1.96 1.04 -27.34
CA ILE A 47 2.71 -0.21 -27.08
C ILE A 47 1.74 -1.35 -26.82
N GLU A 48 1.91 -2.45 -27.54
CA GLU A 48 1.15 -3.68 -27.34
C GLU A 48 2.01 -4.71 -26.59
N THR A 49 1.39 -5.39 -25.63
CA THR A 49 1.93 -6.55 -24.92
C THR A 49 0.94 -7.70 -25.04
N ASP A 50 1.34 -8.92 -24.67
CA ASP A 50 0.48 -10.12 -24.74
C ASP A 50 -0.89 -9.98 -24.05
N ARG A 51 -1.03 -9.03 -23.12
CA ARG A 51 -2.23 -8.86 -22.29
C ARG A 51 -2.95 -7.52 -22.46
N THR A 52 -2.27 -6.47 -22.94
CA THR A 52 -2.87 -5.14 -22.99
C THR A 52 -2.19 -4.22 -24.00
N VAL A 53 -2.94 -3.24 -24.49
CA VAL A 53 -2.48 -2.15 -25.35
C VAL A 53 -2.43 -0.88 -24.51
N TYR A 54 -1.25 -0.27 -24.44
CA TYR A 54 -1.02 1.01 -23.80
C TYR A 54 -1.05 2.09 -24.88
N ASP A 55 -2.13 2.87 -24.91
CA ASP A 55 -2.26 3.98 -25.86
C ASP A 55 -1.30 5.15 -25.56
N ALA A 56 -1.05 5.40 -24.26
CA ALA A 56 -0.21 6.50 -23.77
C ALA A 56 0.83 6.01 -22.73
N PRO A 57 1.75 5.10 -23.12
CA PRO A 57 2.74 4.52 -22.20
C PRO A 57 3.66 5.58 -21.59
N ARG A 58 3.94 6.67 -22.31
CA ARG A 58 4.78 7.76 -21.78
C ARG A 58 4.10 8.45 -20.62
N THR A 59 2.82 8.77 -20.76
CA THR A 59 2.02 9.39 -19.68
C THR A 59 1.92 8.45 -18.48
N LEU A 60 1.66 7.16 -18.72
CA LEU A 60 1.54 6.17 -17.65
C LEU A 60 2.85 6.03 -16.86
N LEU A 61 3.99 5.88 -17.53
CA LEU A 61 5.28 5.76 -16.85
C LEU A 61 5.73 7.06 -16.18
N SER A 62 5.41 8.22 -16.77
CA SER A 62 5.76 9.54 -16.20
C SER A 62 5.16 9.75 -14.82
N ALA A 63 3.99 9.15 -14.52
CA ALA A 63 3.38 9.20 -13.20
C ALA A 63 4.27 8.56 -12.10
N TYR A 64 5.19 7.68 -12.48
CA TYR A 64 6.12 6.98 -11.58
C TYR A 64 7.57 7.48 -11.72
N LEU A 65 7.83 8.57 -12.47
CA LEU A 65 9.18 9.02 -12.79
C LEU A 65 10.05 9.21 -11.55
N THR A 66 9.51 9.78 -10.46
CA THR A 66 10.25 9.98 -9.20
C THR A 66 10.77 8.66 -8.63
N ILE A 67 9.97 7.60 -8.70
CA ILE A 67 10.35 6.25 -8.24
C ILE A 67 11.36 5.66 -9.24
N LEU A 68 11.02 5.70 -10.53
CA LEU A 68 11.80 5.11 -11.62
C LEU A 68 13.19 5.74 -11.80
N ALA A 69 13.38 7.01 -11.45
CA ALA A 69 14.70 7.67 -11.40
C ALA A 69 15.67 6.96 -10.43
N GLY A 70 15.17 6.11 -9.53
CA GLY A 70 15.99 5.17 -8.75
C GLY A 70 16.90 4.28 -9.61
N LEU A 71 16.51 3.96 -10.85
CA LEU A 71 17.32 3.17 -11.79
C LEU A 71 18.65 3.85 -12.14
N GLU A 72 18.69 5.18 -12.15
CA GLU A 72 19.90 5.93 -12.49
C GLU A 72 21.02 5.70 -11.46
N ARG A 73 20.64 5.61 -10.18
CA ARG A 73 21.57 5.26 -9.10
C ARG A 73 22.13 3.84 -9.27
N ILE A 74 21.30 2.90 -9.73
CA ILE A 74 21.72 1.53 -10.01
C ILE A 74 22.72 1.49 -11.17
N LYS A 75 22.42 2.17 -12.29
CA LYS A 75 23.32 2.24 -13.45
C LYS A 75 24.65 2.91 -13.12
N ALA A 76 24.66 3.87 -12.20
CA ALA A 76 25.87 4.52 -11.69
C ALA A 76 26.68 3.67 -10.68
N GLY A 77 26.24 2.44 -10.36
CA GLY A 77 26.92 1.56 -9.40
C GLY A 77 26.65 1.88 -7.93
N ASN A 78 25.73 2.80 -7.63
CA ASN A 78 25.33 3.17 -6.27
C ASN A 78 24.11 2.36 -5.82
N ALA A 79 24.16 1.03 -5.98
CA ALA A 79 23.05 0.14 -5.69
C ALA A 79 22.64 0.15 -4.19
N ALA A 80 21.40 -0.25 -3.93
CA ALA A 80 20.65 0.00 -2.69
C ALA A 80 21.40 -0.34 -1.37
N LEU A 81 21.14 0.48 -0.34
CA LEU A 81 21.56 0.24 1.05
C LEU A 81 20.86 -0.98 1.69
N CYS A 82 19.77 -1.46 1.10
CA CYS A 82 18.91 -2.52 1.64
C CYS A 82 19.26 -3.86 1.00
N ALA A 83 19.77 -4.80 1.81
CA ALA A 83 20.11 -6.14 1.35
C ALA A 83 18.85 -6.96 1.04
N VAL A 84 18.84 -7.64 -0.11
CA VAL A 84 17.75 -8.56 -0.48
C VAL A 84 18.31 -9.98 -0.58
N VAL A 85 17.62 -10.94 0.04
CA VAL A 85 17.91 -12.37 -0.05
C VAL A 85 16.81 -13.12 -0.78
N ASP A 86 17.13 -14.27 -1.34
CA ASP A 86 16.15 -15.20 -1.90
C ASP A 86 15.38 -15.99 -0.81
N GLU A 87 14.56 -16.96 -1.23
CA GLU A 87 13.80 -17.82 -0.32
C GLU A 87 14.68 -18.72 0.56
N ALA A 88 15.87 -19.10 0.07
CA ALA A 88 16.87 -19.89 0.79
C ALA A 88 17.76 -19.02 1.71
N GLY A 89 17.56 -17.69 1.71
CA GLY A 89 18.33 -16.74 2.49
C GLY A 89 19.68 -16.36 1.86
N GLN A 90 19.92 -16.68 0.59
CA GLN A 90 21.12 -16.28 -0.13
C GLN A 90 20.99 -14.84 -0.65
N PRO A 91 22.03 -14.00 -0.54
CA PRO A 91 22.00 -12.65 -1.08
C PRO A 91 21.79 -12.64 -2.59
N LEU A 92 20.91 -11.76 -3.06
CA LEU A 92 20.76 -11.47 -4.48
C LEU A 92 21.86 -10.54 -4.97
N ASP A 93 22.14 -10.57 -6.27
CA ASP A 93 23.01 -9.58 -6.87
C ASP A 93 22.41 -8.16 -6.77
N PRO A 94 23.24 -7.10 -6.74
CA PRO A 94 22.76 -5.74 -6.49
C PRO A 94 21.71 -5.24 -7.49
N LEU A 95 21.79 -5.68 -8.75
CA LEU A 95 20.86 -5.27 -9.79
C LEU A 95 19.49 -5.90 -9.56
N THR A 96 19.45 -7.21 -9.33
CA THR A 96 18.19 -7.92 -9.03
C THR A 96 17.56 -7.42 -7.75
N ALA A 97 18.35 -7.19 -6.69
CA ALA A 97 17.87 -6.63 -5.43
C ALA A 97 17.22 -5.26 -5.62
N ALA A 98 17.91 -4.35 -6.33
CA ALA A 98 17.41 -3.01 -6.56
C ALA A 98 16.19 -2.98 -7.51
N ALA A 99 16.14 -3.86 -8.51
CA ALA A 99 14.97 -4.03 -9.36
C ALA A 99 13.74 -4.51 -8.57
N ALA A 100 13.91 -5.46 -7.64
CA ALA A 100 12.82 -5.95 -6.77
C ALA A 100 12.30 -4.86 -5.81
N LEU A 101 13.19 -4.06 -5.23
CA LEU A 101 12.82 -2.92 -4.38
C LEU A 101 12.05 -1.86 -5.18
N LEU A 102 12.52 -1.52 -6.38
CA LEU A 102 11.84 -0.59 -7.26
C LEU A 102 10.45 -1.11 -7.68
N GLN A 103 10.35 -2.40 -8.02
CA GLN A 103 9.10 -3.06 -8.36
C GLN A 103 8.11 -2.98 -7.18
N GLN A 104 8.56 -3.22 -5.95
CA GLN A 104 7.76 -3.06 -4.73
C GLN A 104 7.20 -1.63 -4.61
N GLU A 105 8.02 -0.61 -4.83
CA GLU A 105 7.60 0.80 -4.72
C GLU A 105 6.58 1.19 -5.79
N VAL A 106 6.85 0.86 -7.06
CA VAL A 106 5.94 1.17 -8.18
C VAL A 106 4.58 0.49 -7.99
N LEU A 107 4.59 -0.81 -7.70
CA LEU A 107 3.35 -1.56 -7.46
C LEU A 107 2.59 -1.03 -6.24
N THR A 108 3.30 -0.58 -5.19
CA THR A 108 2.64 0.01 -4.01
C THR A 108 1.89 1.27 -4.43
N ALA A 109 2.52 2.15 -5.19
CA ALA A 109 1.89 3.39 -5.68
C ALA A 109 0.70 3.09 -6.61
N GLU A 110 0.84 2.15 -7.55
CA GLU A 110 -0.23 1.74 -8.47
C GLU A 110 -1.42 1.12 -7.72
N LEU A 111 -1.16 0.17 -6.82
CA LEU A 111 -2.20 -0.54 -6.09
C LEU A 111 -2.91 0.38 -5.10
N GLU A 112 -2.25 1.41 -4.53
CA GLU A 112 -2.91 2.43 -3.72
C GLU A 112 -3.99 3.20 -4.52
N GLU A 113 -3.74 3.52 -5.79
CA GLU A 113 -4.72 4.14 -6.69
C GLU A 113 -5.86 3.17 -7.01
N ILE A 114 -5.52 1.95 -7.44
CA ILE A 114 -6.48 0.91 -7.82
C ILE A 114 -7.42 0.57 -6.65
N ASN A 115 -6.85 0.32 -5.47
CA ASN A 115 -7.61 0.07 -4.23
C ASN A 115 -8.56 1.23 -3.93
N SER A 116 -8.14 2.46 -4.19
CA SER A 116 -8.98 3.65 -4.03
C SER A 116 -10.15 3.70 -4.98
N LEU A 117 -9.99 3.27 -6.23
CA LEU A 117 -11.09 3.25 -7.19
C LEU A 117 -12.05 2.09 -6.93
N LEU A 118 -11.54 0.92 -6.53
CA LEU A 118 -12.35 -0.29 -6.29
C LEU A 118 -13.11 -0.26 -4.96
N CYS A 119 -12.53 0.37 -3.93
CA CYS A 119 -13.15 0.44 -2.61
C CYS A 119 -14.33 1.42 -2.55
N GLN A 120 -14.24 2.55 -3.26
CA GLN A 120 -15.24 3.63 -3.20
C GLN A 120 -16.69 3.17 -3.41
N PRO A 121 -17.02 2.34 -4.42
CA PRO A 121 -18.39 1.89 -4.65
C PRO A 121 -18.86 0.78 -3.70
N CYS A 122 -17.99 0.26 -2.81
CA CYS A 122 -18.35 -0.85 -1.94
C CYS A 122 -19.25 -0.46 -0.76
N GLY A 123 -19.12 0.77 -0.24
CA GLY A 123 -19.81 1.18 1.01
C GLY A 123 -19.39 0.33 2.23
N CYS A 124 -18.20 -0.27 2.17
CA CYS A 124 -17.68 -1.13 3.23
C CYS A 124 -17.09 -0.30 4.36
N THR A 125 -17.42 -0.65 5.62
CA THR A 125 -16.94 0.05 6.82
C THR A 125 -15.89 -0.72 7.61
N LEU A 126 -15.46 -1.90 7.13
CA LEU A 126 -14.66 -2.87 7.89
C LEU A 126 -13.29 -2.33 8.34
N CYS A 127 -12.69 -1.40 7.60
CA CYS A 127 -11.44 -0.71 7.96
C CYS A 127 -11.67 0.63 8.70
N CYS A 128 -12.93 1.00 8.94
CA CYS A 128 -13.33 2.27 9.55
C CYS A 128 -14.01 2.10 10.90
N VAL A 129 -14.09 0.88 11.43
CA VAL A 129 -14.70 0.57 12.74
C VAL A 129 -13.68 -0.13 13.63
N GLY A 130 -13.77 0.13 14.94
CA GLY A 130 -13.01 -0.61 15.93
C GLY A 130 -13.50 -2.05 16.08
N PRO A 131 -12.81 -2.89 16.89
CA PRO A 131 -13.20 -4.28 17.11
C PRO A 131 -14.61 -4.41 17.68
N GLU A 132 -15.28 -5.53 17.39
CA GLU A 132 -16.56 -5.86 18.02
C GLU A 132 -16.35 -6.33 19.47
N ALA A 133 -17.44 -6.44 20.23
CA ALA A 133 -17.36 -6.77 21.65
C ALA A 133 -16.78 -8.17 21.94
N ASP A 134 -16.96 -9.11 21.02
CA ASP A 134 -16.53 -10.50 21.10
C ASP A 134 -15.14 -10.75 20.51
N MET A 135 -14.54 -9.77 19.83
CA MET A 135 -13.19 -9.88 19.28
C MET A 135 -12.13 -9.88 20.40
N THR A 136 -10.99 -10.53 20.16
CA THR A 136 -9.86 -10.52 21.10
C THR A 136 -9.15 -9.17 21.12
N GLN A 137 -9.11 -8.47 20.00
CA GLN A 137 -8.45 -7.16 19.87
C GLN A 137 -9.20 -6.08 20.64
N GLU A 138 -8.47 -5.28 21.41
CA GLU A 138 -9.05 -4.18 22.22
C GLU A 138 -9.26 -2.89 21.43
N PHE A 139 -8.45 -2.66 20.41
CA PHE A 139 -8.53 -1.49 19.55
C PHE A 139 -8.04 -1.81 18.14
N PHE A 140 -8.36 -0.90 17.21
CA PHE A 140 -7.76 -0.84 15.90
C PHE A 140 -6.97 0.46 15.77
N GLU A 141 -5.74 0.38 15.26
CA GLU A 141 -4.85 1.52 15.08
C GLU A 141 -4.76 1.91 13.62
N ILE A 142 -4.89 3.20 13.34
CA ILE A 142 -4.63 3.80 12.04
C ILE A 142 -3.43 4.73 12.19
N PRO A 143 -2.21 4.30 11.77
CA PRO A 143 -1.04 5.17 11.76
C PRO A 143 -1.25 6.39 10.87
N LEU A 144 -0.83 7.55 11.34
CA LEU A 144 -1.01 8.84 10.68
C LEU A 144 0.32 9.59 10.57
N LYS A 145 0.48 10.32 9.47
CA LYS A 145 1.47 11.39 9.39
C LYS A 145 1.02 12.59 10.23
N PRO A 146 1.94 13.45 10.71
CA PRO A 146 1.58 14.63 11.48
C PRO A 146 0.51 15.50 10.80
N GLU A 147 0.63 15.71 9.49
CA GLU A 147 -0.32 16.48 8.69
C GLU A 147 -1.71 15.83 8.52
N GLU A 148 -1.81 14.50 8.71
CA GLU A 148 -3.06 13.74 8.59
C GLU A 148 -3.91 13.82 9.87
N THR A 149 -3.33 14.23 11.01
CA THR A 149 -4.06 14.37 12.28
C THR A 149 -5.22 15.35 12.19
N GLY A 150 -5.07 16.42 11.40
CA GLY A 150 -6.12 17.43 11.17
C GLY A 150 -7.34 16.93 10.39
N LEU A 151 -7.28 15.73 9.81
CA LEU A 151 -8.42 15.12 9.11
C LEU A 151 -9.50 14.61 10.07
N PHE A 152 -9.16 14.42 11.34
CA PHE A 152 -10.02 13.76 12.32
C PHE A 152 -10.28 14.68 13.53
N PRO A 153 -11.51 15.19 13.71
CA PRO A 153 -11.84 16.11 14.79
C PRO A 153 -12.11 15.37 16.10
N VAL A 154 -11.07 14.74 16.67
CA VAL A 154 -11.14 14.02 17.95
C VAL A 154 -10.04 14.48 18.91
N PRO A 155 -10.19 14.28 20.24
CA PRO A 155 -9.18 14.67 21.19
C PRO A 155 -7.83 13.99 20.90
N GLY A 156 -6.76 14.78 20.99
CA GLY A 156 -5.39 14.31 20.84
C GLY A 156 -4.65 14.26 22.19
N HIS A 157 -3.87 13.22 22.37
CA HIS A 157 -3.00 13.03 23.52
C HIS A 157 -1.54 13.07 23.06
N ASP A 158 -0.86 14.11 23.51
CA ASP A 158 0.54 14.39 23.20
C ASP A 158 1.27 14.79 24.48
N SER A 159 1.88 13.81 25.13
CA SER A 159 2.64 14.00 26.37
C SER A 159 3.99 13.29 26.28
N GLU A 160 4.90 13.63 27.18
CA GLU A 160 6.17 12.89 27.30
C GLU A 160 5.93 11.39 27.52
N ALA A 161 4.92 11.05 28.34
CA ALA A 161 4.55 9.67 28.63
C ALA A 161 4.02 8.92 27.40
N SER A 162 3.29 9.58 26.50
CA SER A 162 2.83 8.95 25.26
C SER A 162 3.95 8.81 24.23
N ARG A 163 4.81 9.83 24.10
CA ARG A 163 5.97 9.82 23.20
C ARG A 163 7.07 8.82 23.60
N ALA A 164 7.07 8.36 24.85
CA ALA A 164 7.98 7.33 25.33
C ALA A 164 7.50 5.89 25.04
N ARG A 165 6.24 5.71 24.60
CA ARG A 165 5.58 4.40 24.44
C ARG A 165 5.12 4.15 23.01
N SER A 166 4.83 2.89 22.71
CA SER A 166 4.09 2.43 21.53
C SER A 166 2.72 1.87 21.94
N SER A 167 1.78 1.80 20.99
CA SER A 167 0.43 1.22 21.20
C SER A 167 0.45 -0.26 21.60
N THR A 168 1.54 -0.98 21.31
CA THR A 168 1.73 -2.41 21.54
C THR A 168 2.65 -2.75 22.72
N ASP A 169 3.11 -1.75 23.48
CA ASP A 169 3.94 -2.00 24.65
C ASP A 169 3.13 -2.73 25.74
N GLU A 170 3.75 -3.65 26.48
CA GLU A 170 3.08 -4.37 27.58
C GLU A 170 2.64 -3.43 28.72
N ASP A 171 3.44 -2.39 29.01
CA ASP A 171 3.07 -1.32 29.95
C ASP A 171 2.21 -0.26 29.23
N GLU A 172 0.90 -0.50 29.26
CA GLU A 172 -0.10 0.31 28.57
C GLU A 172 -0.18 1.76 29.10
N LEU A 173 -0.24 2.73 28.18
CA LEU A 173 -0.41 4.14 28.54
C LEU A 173 -1.78 4.35 29.21
N THR A 174 -1.76 4.93 30.41
CA THR A 174 -2.95 5.40 31.10
C THR A 174 -3.19 6.88 30.83
N VAL A 175 -4.42 7.22 30.47
CA VAL A 175 -4.92 8.57 30.22
C VAL A 175 -6.17 8.76 31.06
N ASP A 176 -6.25 9.82 31.88
CA ASP A 176 -7.37 10.08 32.79
C ASP A 176 -7.73 8.88 33.69
N GLY A 177 -6.73 8.09 34.10
CA GLY A 177 -6.91 6.92 34.95
C GLY A 177 -7.42 5.66 34.24
N LEU A 178 -7.54 5.68 32.91
CA LEU A 178 -7.94 4.54 32.08
C LEU A 178 -6.86 4.19 31.05
N PRO A 179 -6.70 2.92 30.66
CA PRO A 179 -5.93 2.56 29.48
C PRO A 179 -6.40 3.34 28.25
N PHE A 180 -5.48 3.78 27.40
CA PHE A 180 -5.79 4.63 26.24
C PHE A 180 -6.88 4.05 25.31
N TYR A 181 -6.95 2.72 25.16
CA TYR A 181 -7.94 2.05 24.33
C TYR A 181 -9.31 1.86 25.01
N ARG A 182 -9.44 2.20 26.30
CA ARG A 182 -10.70 2.20 27.05
C ARG A 182 -11.33 3.59 27.17
N LEU A 183 -10.70 4.62 26.59
CA LEU A 183 -11.27 5.95 26.50
C LEU A 183 -12.57 5.94 25.69
N SER A 184 -13.46 6.90 25.99
CA SER A 184 -14.76 7.01 25.32
C SER A 184 -14.59 7.47 23.87
N GLY A 185 -14.64 6.52 22.93
CA GLY A 185 -14.58 6.78 21.49
C GLY A 185 -13.16 7.05 20.97
N PRO A 186 -13.02 7.40 19.68
CA PRO A 186 -11.72 7.50 19.02
C PRO A 186 -10.82 8.60 19.61
N ARG A 187 -9.51 8.38 19.55
CA ARG A 187 -8.49 9.33 20.04
C ARG A 187 -7.29 9.40 19.11
N LEU A 188 -6.70 10.59 18.99
CA LEU A 188 -5.37 10.74 18.39
C LEU A 188 -4.32 10.53 19.48
N MET A 189 -3.32 9.69 19.23
CA MET A 189 -2.25 9.38 20.16
C MET A 189 -0.91 9.67 19.49
N HIS A 190 -0.05 10.44 20.16
CA HIS A 190 1.34 10.66 19.73
C HIS A 190 2.27 9.68 20.46
N TRP A 191 2.62 8.62 19.76
CA TRP A 191 3.52 7.57 20.20
C TRP A 191 4.98 7.88 19.86
N ARG A 192 5.88 7.05 20.37
CA ARG A 192 7.31 7.03 20.02
C ARG A 192 7.54 6.90 18.50
N ASN A 193 6.70 6.13 17.81
CA ASN A 193 6.80 5.85 16.37
C ASN A 193 5.93 6.78 15.50
N GLY A 194 5.30 7.80 16.09
CA GLY A 194 4.50 8.79 15.36
C GLY A 194 3.06 8.89 15.84
N TRP A 195 2.21 9.49 15.00
CA TRP A 195 0.80 9.69 15.32
C TRP A 195 -0.04 8.48 14.91
N SER A 196 -1.11 8.24 15.66
CA SER A 196 -2.15 7.30 15.25
C SER A 196 -3.53 7.77 15.66
N LEU A 197 -4.54 7.31 14.94
CA LEU A 197 -5.93 7.31 15.38
C LEU A 197 -6.26 5.93 15.95
N ILE A 198 -6.57 5.90 17.25
CA ILE A 198 -7.01 4.70 17.95
C ILE A 198 -8.53 4.63 17.89
N LEU A 199 -9.03 3.49 17.42
CA LEU A 199 -10.45 3.12 17.43
C LEU A 199 -10.67 2.02 18.51
N PRO A 200 -11.14 2.39 19.71
CA PRO A 200 -11.59 1.42 20.72
C PRO A 200 -12.64 0.44 20.22
N ARG A 201 -12.90 -0.64 20.98
CA ARG A 201 -14.03 -1.53 20.73
C ARG A 201 -15.33 -0.76 20.51
N GLN A 202 -16.12 -1.22 19.54
CA GLN A 202 -17.43 -0.66 19.18
C GLN A 202 -17.42 0.84 18.82
N SER A 203 -16.26 1.38 18.45
CA SER A 203 -16.14 2.75 17.95
C SER A 203 -16.12 2.80 16.42
N SER A 204 -16.26 4.00 15.87
CA SER A 204 -16.16 4.25 14.43
C SER A 204 -15.21 5.40 14.17
N CYS A 205 -14.46 5.32 13.07
CA CYS A 205 -13.63 6.41 12.58
C CYS A 205 -14.48 7.68 12.45
N PRO A 206 -14.02 8.85 12.94
CA PRO A 206 -14.78 10.10 12.83
C PRO A 206 -14.95 10.58 11.38
N GLY A 207 -14.12 10.06 10.46
CA GLY A 207 -14.30 10.23 9.02
C GLY A 207 -15.42 9.38 8.42
N LEU A 208 -15.97 8.39 9.13
CA LEU A 208 -17.05 7.53 8.62
C LEU A 208 -18.41 8.22 8.76
N ASP A 209 -19.11 8.37 7.64
CA ASP A 209 -20.54 8.64 7.65
C ASP A 209 -21.32 7.33 7.86
N VAL A 210 -21.78 7.09 9.08
CA VAL A 210 -22.46 5.85 9.47
C VAL A 210 -23.72 5.59 8.66
N ALA A 211 -24.42 6.64 8.21
CA ALA A 211 -25.65 6.48 7.43
C ALA A 211 -25.39 5.95 6.02
N SER A 212 -24.31 6.41 5.38
CA SER A 212 -23.98 6.04 3.99
C SER A 212 -22.87 4.98 3.87
N GLY A 213 -22.16 4.68 4.96
CA GLY A 213 -20.96 3.84 4.96
C GLY A 213 -19.75 4.46 4.25
N ARG A 214 -19.79 5.76 3.95
CA ARG A 214 -18.75 6.45 3.17
C ARG A 214 -17.77 7.21 4.05
N CYS A 215 -16.51 7.27 3.62
CA CYS A 215 -15.52 8.14 4.26
C CYS A 215 -15.68 9.59 3.76
N ARG A 216 -15.88 10.52 4.69
CA ARG A 216 -16.01 11.97 4.44
C ARG A 216 -14.74 12.61 3.91
N VAL A 217 -13.58 12.03 4.24
CA VAL A 217 -12.25 12.48 3.79
C VAL A 217 -11.68 11.56 2.70
N TYR A 218 -12.51 10.88 1.89
CA TYR A 218 -12.06 9.82 0.97
C TYR A 218 -10.86 10.20 0.10
N GLY A 219 -10.87 11.39 -0.53
CA GLY A 219 -9.78 11.87 -1.38
C GLY A 219 -8.52 12.27 -0.62
N ALA A 220 -8.66 12.64 0.66
CA ALA A 220 -7.57 13.04 1.55
C ALA A 220 -7.20 11.95 2.56
N ARG A 221 -7.77 10.75 2.45
CA ARG A 221 -7.61 9.70 3.47
C ARG A 221 -6.14 9.35 3.69
N PRO A 222 -5.76 8.97 4.92
CA PRO A 222 -4.39 8.58 5.24
C PRO A 222 -3.86 7.51 4.31
N GLN A 223 -2.54 7.48 4.10
CA GLN A 223 -1.92 6.50 3.19
C GLN A 223 -2.28 5.05 3.56
N VAL A 224 -2.27 4.70 4.85
CA VAL A 224 -2.64 3.36 5.32
C VAL A 224 -4.07 2.98 4.92
N CYS A 225 -4.99 3.94 4.88
CA CYS A 225 -6.37 3.74 4.42
C CYS A 225 -6.50 3.57 2.90
N ARG A 226 -5.45 3.89 2.12
CA ARG A 226 -5.36 3.70 0.66
C ARG A 226 -4.76 2.36 0.26
N ARG A 227 -4.19 1.64 1.21
CA ARG A 227 -3.62 0.30 0.99
C ARG A 227 -4.60 -0.87 1.02
N PRO A 228 -5.95 -0.76 1.05
CA PRO A 228 -6.71 -1.92 1.47
C PRO A 228 -6.89 -2.91 0.31
N GLN A 229 -6.50 -4.16 0.60
CA GLN A 229 -7.02 -5.45 0.11
C GLN A 229 -6.36 -6.11 -1.11
N ILE A 230 -5.54 -5.41 -1.90
CA ILE A 230 -4.49 -6.03 -2.72
C ILE A 230 -3.16 -5.34 -2.47
N PHE A 231 -2.13 -6.13 -2.20
CA PHE A 231 -0.81 -5.66 -1.75
C PHE A 231 0.30 -6.32 -2.56
N PRO A 232 1.31 -5.57 -2.99
CA PRO A 232 2.52 -6.17 -3.51
C PRO A 232 3.34 -6.73 -2.34
N TYR A 233 3.68 -8.00 -2.44
CA TYR A 233 4.67 -8.70 -1.62
C TYR A 233 5.78 -9.15 -2.58
N VAL A 234 6.46 -8.18 -3.20
CA VAL A 234 7.63 -8.46 -4.04
C VAL A 234 8.82 -8.75 -3.14
N VAL A 235 8.99 -7.92 -2.10
CA VAL A 235 9.95 -8.10 -1.03
C VAL A 235 9.29 -7.94 0.34
N GLU A 236 9.73 -8.73 1.32
CA GLU A 236 9.20 -8.78 2.68
C GLU A 236 10.36 -8.59 3.69
N PRO A 237 10.23 -7.77 4.74
CA PRO A 237 11.28 -7.70 5.77
C PRO A 237 11.43 -9.04 6.51
N LEU A 238 12.67 -9.45 6.80
CA LEU A 238 12.96 -10.70 7.53
C LEU A 238 12.59 -10.66 9.02
N GLY A 239 12.15 -9.51 9.51
CA GLY A 239 11.70 -9.26 10.87
C GLY A 239 11.43 -7.77 11.07
N ASP A 240 10.81 -7.43 12.19
CA ASP A 240 10.51 -6.04 12.51
C ASP A 240 11.81 -5.22 12.64
N GLY A 241 11.89 -4.11 11.91
CA GLY A 241 13.07 -3.25 11.88
C GLY A 241 14.27 -3.82 11.11
N SER A 242 14.14 -4.98 10.45
CA SER A 242 15.24 -5.51 9.63
C SER A 242 15.46 -4.67 8.37
N GLU A 243 16.72 -4.27 8.15
CA GLU A 243 17.15 -3.69 6.88
C GLU A 243 17.28 -4.75 5.77
N THR A 244 17.22 -6.04 6.10
CA THR A 244 17.25 -7.13 5.13
C THR A 244 15.84 -7.56 4.74
N ARG A 245 15.64 -7.71 3.43
CA ARG A 245 14.38 -8.13 2.83
C ARG A 245 14.52 -9.49 2.15
N ARG A 246 13.46 -10.29 2.13
CA ARG A 246 13.34 -11.54 1.38
C ARG A 246 12.50 -11.32 0.13
N LEU A 247 12.96 -11.87 -1.00
CA LEU A 247 12.20 -11.91 -2.24
C LEU A 247 11.00 -12.88 -2.13
N ARG A 248 9.83 -12.44 -2.62
CA ARG A 248 8.56 -13.19 -2.56
C ARG A 248 7.78 -13.23 -3.87
N GLN A 249 7.91 -12.19 -4.71
CA GLN A 249 7.24 -12.10 -6.03
C GLN A 249 5.75 -12.47 -6.01
N SER A 250 5.03 -11.94 -5.02
CA SER A 250 3.63 -12.26 -4.77
C SER A 250 2.73 -11.03 -4.73
N LEU A 251 1.45 -11.23 -5.04
CA LEU A 251 0.38 -10.27 -4.83
C LEU A 251 -0.58 -10.85 -3.78
N LEU A 252 -0.66 -10.25 -2.60
CA LEU A 252 -1.58 -10.67 -1.54
C LEU A 252 -2.94 -10.00 -1.75
N ALA A 253 -4.03 -10.76 -1.79
CA ALA A 253 -5.39 -10.25 -1.86
C ALA A 253 -6.25 -10.73 -0.69
N VAL A 254 -6.94 -9.79 -0.03
CA VAL A 254 -7.72 -10.03 1.18
C VAL A 254 -9.19 -10.27 0.84
N THR A 255 -9.61 -11.52 0.99
CA THR A 255 -10.91 -12.06 0.60
C THR A 255 -12.08 -11.60 1.47
N ASP A 256 -11.81 -10.95 2.61
CA ASP A 256 -12.86 -10.30 3.40
C ASP A 256 -13.39 -9.03 2.70
N CYS A 257 -12.64 -8.49 1.75
CA CYS A 257 -13.07 -7.36 0.95
C CYS A 257 -14.15 -7.72 -0.08
N PRO A 258 -15.25 -6.93 -0.16
CA PRO A 258 -16.27 -7.13 -1.18
C PRO A 258 -15.75 -7.08 -2.62
N TYR A 259 -14.88 -6.11 -2.98
CA TYR A 259 -14.39 -6.03 -4.36
C TYR A 259 -13.39 -7.15 -4.67
N VAL A 260 -12.56 -7.58 -3.72
CA VAL A 260 -11.64 -8.71 -3.94
C VAL A 260 -12.41 -9.99 -4.22
N ARG A 261 -13.51 -10.25 -3.49
CA ARG A 261 -14.38 -11.40 -3.80
C ARG A 261 -15.03 -11.29 -5.16
N ALA A 262 -15.46 -10.09 -5.54
CA ALA A 262 -16.18 -9.86 -6.78
C ALA A 262 -15.27 -9.88 -8.03
N LEU A 263 -13.99 -9.55 -7.88
CA LEU A 263 -13.03 -9.33 -8.97
C LEU A 263 -11.83 -10.28 -8.89
N ARG A 264 -12.03 -11.52 -8.42
CA ARG A 264 -10.92 -12.48 -8.20
C ARG A 264 -10.16 -12.77 -9.49
N ASP A 265 -10.89 -12.89 -10.60
CA ASP A 265 -10.32 -13.25 -11.89
C ASP A 265 -9.51 -12.08 -12.45
N GLU A 266 -10.02 -10.86 -12.39
CA GLU A 266 -9.30 -9.66 -12.85
C GLU A 266 -8.06 -9.36 -11.98
N ILE A 267 -8.12 -9.65 -10.68
CA ILE A 267 -6.96 -9.55 -9.78
C ILE A 267 -5.91 -10.62 -10.14
N ALA A 268 -6.33 -11.84 -10.50
CA ALA A 268 -5.42 -12.89 -10.97
C ALA A 268 -4.77 -12.53 -12.31
N GLU A 269 -5.53 -11.95 -13.24
CA GLU A 269 -5.03 -11.45 -14.52
C GLU A 269 -4.00 -10.33 -14.31
N TYR A 270 -4.28 -9.38 -13.41
CA TYR A 270 -3.33 -8.34 -13.02
C TYR A 270 -2.05 -8.94 -12.43
N ALA A 271 -2.16 -9.88 -11.48
CA ALA A 271 -0.99 -10.54 -10.88
C ALA A 271 -0.13 -11.22 -11.95
N ALA A 272 -0.77 -11.97 -12.86
CA ALA A 272 -0.08 -12.66 -13.95
C ALA A 272 0.59 -11.69 -14.93
N ALA A 273 -0.06 -10.57 -15.25
CA ALA A 273 0.52 -9.52 -16.09
C ALA A 273 1.72 -8.82 -15.43
N CYS A 274 1.73 -8.72 -14.10
CA CYS A 274 2.84 -8.20 -13.31
C CYS A 274 3.95 -9.23 -13.01
N GLY A 275 3.80 -10.49 -13.45
CA GLY A 275 4.74 -11.56 -13.15
C GLY A 275 4.71 -12.02 -11.68
N LEU A 276 3.59 -11.84 -10.97
CA LEU A 276 3.43 -12.15 -9.55
C LEU A 276 2.53 -13.36 -9.32
N SER A 277 2.80 -14.08 -8.23
CA SER A 277 1.91 -15.15 -7.72
C SER A 277 0.79 -14.57 -6.86
N LEU A 278 -0.47 -14.86 -7.19
CA LEU A 278 -1.61 -14.43 -6.38
C LEU A 278 -1.76 -15.28 -5.11
N VAL A 279 -1.73 -14.64 -3.95
CA VAL A 279 -1.99 -15.25 -2.64
C VAL A 279 -3.31 -14.69 -2.10
N LEU A 280 -4.26 -15.56 -1.79
CA LEU A 280 -5.55 -15.17 -1.22
C LEU A 280 -5.57 -15.45 0.28
N SER A 281 -5.90 -14.46 1.09
CA SER A 281 -5.99 -14.60 2.55
C SER A 281 -7.23 -13.94 3.13
N ARG A 282 -7.52 -14.20 4.41
CA ARG A 282 -8.50 -13.47 5.22
C ARG A 282 -7.76 -12.54 6.18
N ASN A 283 -8.34 -11.40 6.52
CA ASN A 283 -7.73 -10.37 7.36
C ASN A 283 -7.97 -10.61 8.85
N LYS A 284 -9.14 -11.13 9.20
CA LYS A 284 -9.64 -11.24 10.59
C LYS A 284 -10.04 -12.69 10.91
N ALA A 285 -9.11 -13.64 10.75
CA ALA A 285 -9.28 -15.03 11.19
C ALA A 285 -8.43 -15.30 12.43
#